data_AF-A0A7C7K5Y4-F1
#
_entry.id   AF-A0A7C7K5Y4-F1
#
_cell.length_a   1.000
_cell.length_b   1.000
_cell.length_c   1.000
_cell.angle_alpha   90.00
_cell.angle_beta   90.00
_cell.angle_gamma   90.00
#
_symmetry.space_group_name_H-M   'P 1'
#
loop_
_entity.id
_entity.type
_entity.pdbx_description
1 polymer ?
#
loop_
_entity_poly.entity_id
_entity_poly.type
_entity_poly.pdbx_seq_one_letter_code
_entity_poly.pdbx_strand_id
1 'polypeptide(L)'
;MTSRSEKVSLLHSLDESTLDMTISAFAATLAGGIAPERIQYEESDGLKTAHTILKAENVDMRSHFLVDEEYLQTLTVSGLKALVTESGFLAWYDAKDGKQTGHCEKEILKGKRDDQIKAIFKAGFDWRGYLPVEAQLRD
;
A
#
# COMPACT_ATOMS: atom_id res chain seq x y z
N MET A 1 -2.01 -19.56 -21.54
CA MET A 1 -2.86 -18.95 -20.48
C MET A 1 -3.28 -20.08 -19.56
N THR A 2 -2.75 -20.14 -18.34
CA THR A 2 -3.15 -21.13 -17.32
C THR A 2 -4.58 -20.88 -16.87
N SER A 3 -5.38 -21.94 -16.77
CA SER A 3 -6.78 -21.86 -16.42
C SER A 3 -6.98 -21.46 -14.96
N ARG A 4 -8.17 -20.92 -14.64
CA ARG A 4 -8.58 -20.54 -13.29
C ARG A 4 -8.37 -21.67 -12.26
N SER A 5 -8.73 -22.89 -12.64
CA SER A 5 -8.59 -24.07 -11.79
C SER A 5 -7.12 -24.39 -11.48
N GLU A 6 -6.23 -24.26 -12.45
CA GLU A 6 -4.79 -24.54 -12.27
C GLU A 6 -4.13 -23.50 -11.37
N LYS A 7 -4.57 -22.25 -11.46
CA LYS A 7 -4.09 -21.13 -10.65
C LYS A 7 -4.50 -21.25 -9.18
N VAL A 8 -5.76 -21.57 -8.92
CA VAL A 8 -6.27 -21.83 -7.56
C VAL A 8 -5.63 -23.08 -6.97
N SER A 9 -5.46 -24.15 -7.77
CA SER A 9 -4.69 -25.32 -7.34
C SER A 9 -3.24 -25.00 -7.00
N LEU A 10 -2.60 -24.05 -7.71
CA LEU A 10 -1.25 -23.60 -7.39
C LEU A 10 -1.20 -22.94 -6.01
N LEU A 11 -2.13 -22.02 -5.71
CA LEU A 11 -2.25 -21.38 -4.38
C LEU A 11 -2.44 -22.39 -3.25
N HIS A 12 -3.32 -23.38 -3.46
CA HIS A 12 -3.54 -24.45 -2.49
C HIS A 12 -2.38 -25.43 -2.38
N SER A 13 -1.46 -25.43 -3.35
CA SER A 13 -0.25 -26.26 -3.33
C SER A 13 0.95 -25.58 -2.70
N LEU A 14 0.87 -24.26 -2.42
CA LEU A 14 1.91 -23.55 -1.68
C LEU A 14 1.89 -24.02 -0.23
N ASP A 15 3.05 -24.36 0.30
CA ASP A 15 3.22 -24.59 1.72
C ASP A 15 3.08 -23.25 2.48
N GLU A 16 2.79 -23.36 3.78
CA GLU A 16 2.51 -22.22 4.66
C GLU A 16 3.68 -21.22 4.70
N SER A 17 4.94 -21.69 4.58
CA SER A 17 6.11 -20.82 4.57
C SER A 17 6.25 -20.03 3.26
N THR A 18 5.92 -20.64 2.13
CA THR A 18 5.90 -19.98 0.82
C THR A 18 4.76 -18.96 0.73
N LEU A 19 3.60 -19.29 1.33
CA LEU A 19 2.47 -18.37 1.43
C LEU A 19 2.85 -17.15 2.30
N ASP A 20 3.46 -17.38 3.46
CA ASP A 20 3.90 -16.33 4.38
C ASP A 20 4.98 -15.42 3.77
N MET A 21 5.93 -16.00 3.03
CA MET A 21 6.91 -15.23 2.24
C MET A 21 6.24 -14.38 1.16
N THR A 22 5.22 -14.90 0.49
CA THR A 22 4.51 -14.19 -0.57
C THR A 22 3.72 -13.01 -0.01
N ILE A 23 3.05 -13.20 1.12
CA ILE A 23 2.35 -12.14 1.87
C ILE A 23 3.36 -11.09 2.35
N SER A 24 4.49 -11.53 2.91
CA SER A 24 5.56 -10.65 3.42
C SER A 24 6.19 -9.80 2.32
N ALA A 25 6.45 -10.39 1.15
CA ALA A 25 7.03 -9.68 0.02
C ALA A 25 6.03 -8.68 -0.59
N PHE A 26 4.74 -8.99 -0.58
CA PHE A 26 3.70 -8.05 -0.97
C PHE A 26 3.66 -6.86 0.00
N ALA A 27 3.63 -7.13 1.32
CA ALA A 27 3.68 -6.10 2.35
C ALA A 27 4.93 -5.20 2.27
N ALA A 28 6.10 -5.76 1.98
CA ALA A 28 7.34 -5.01 1.82
C ALA A 28 7.32 -4.06 0.61
N THR A 29 6.65 -4.45 -0.47
CA THR A 29 6.48 -3.61 -1.68
C THR A 29 5.54 -2.43 -1.38
N LEU A 30 4.47 -2.67 -0.61
CA LEU A 30 3.51 -1.65 -0.19
C LEU A 30 4.13 -0.60 0.74
N ALA A 31 5.12 -0.97 1.54
CA ALA A 31 5.82 -0.10 2.48
C ALA A 31 6.78 0.94 1.84
N GLY A 32 6.77 1.08 0.50
CA GLY A 32 7.58 2.07 -0.20
C GLY A 32 9.08 1.74 -0.20
N GLY A 33 9.43 0.45 -0.29
CA GLY A 33 10.82 0.01 -0.39
C GLY A 33 11.59 0.15 0.92
N ILE A 34 11.35 -0.76 1.87
CA ILE A 34 12.22 -0.90 3.03
C ILE A 34 13.60 -1.36 2.54
N ALA A 35 14.51 -0.39 2.43
CA ALA A 35 15.96 -0.47 2.37
C ALA A 35 16.62 -1.15 1.14
N PRO A 36 17.33 -0.39 0.27
CA PRO A 36 18.10 -0.94 -0.85
C PRO A 36 19.37 -1.74 -0.47
N GLU A 37 19.68 -1.91 0.82
CA GLU A 37 20.93 -2.59 1.25
C GLU A 37 20.77 -3.94 1.95
N ARG A 38 19.55 -4.47 2.18
CA ARG A 38 19.47 -5.79 2.84
C ARG A 38 18.51 -6.82 2.29
N ILE A 39 17.67 -6.51 1.31
CA ILE A 39 16.98 -7.59 0.60
C ILE A 39 16.88 -7.22 -0.87
N GLN A 40 17.84 -7.71 -1.66
CA GLN A 40 17.60 -7.95 -3.08
C GLN A 40 16.56 -9.08 -3.14
N TYR A 41 15.28 -8.76 -2.97
CA TYR A 41 14.23 -9.64 -3.42
C TYR A 41 14.30 -9.60 -4.95
N GLU A 42 15.01 -10.56 -5.56
CA GLU A 42 14.54 -11.04 -6.86
C GLU A 42 13.05 -11.30 -6.67
N GLU A 43 12.19 -10.65 -7.45
CA GLU A 43 10.74 -10.85 -7.40
C GLU A 43 10.48 -12.36 -7.31
N SER A 44 10.18 -12.86 -6.11
CA SER A 44 10.13 -14.30 -5.91
C SER A 44 9.03 -14.84 -6.80
N ASP A 45 9.22 -16.02 -7.38
CA ASP A 45 8.21 -16.64 -8.22
C ASP A 45 6.84 -16.71 -7.52
N GLY A 46 6.82 -16.74 -6.18
CA GLY A 46 5.63 -16.61 -5.34
C GLY A 46 4.88 -15.29 -5.50
N LEU A 47 5.57 -14.13 -5.48
CA LEU A 47 4.93 -12.82 -5.64
C LEU A 47 4.31 -12.66 -7.03
N LYS A 48 5.04 -13.08 -8.07
CA LYS A 48 4.55 -13.11 -9.46
C LYS A 48 3.35 -14.02 -9.61
N THR A 49 3.37 -15.17 -8.94
CA THR A 49 2.26 -16.13 -8.92
C THR A 49 1.04 -15.52 -8.25
N ALA A 50 1.16 -14.96 -7.04
CA ALA A 50 0.05 -14.32 -6.34
C ALA A 50 -0.56 -13.18 -7.16
N HIS A 51 0.28 -12.31 -7.74
CA HIS A 51 -0.18 -11.24 -8.63
C HIS A 51 -0.95 -11.81 -9.84
N THR A 52 -0.40 -12.84 -10.49
CA THR A 52 -1.04 -13.52 -11.64
C THR A 52 -2.39 -14.15 -11.29
N ILE A 53 -2.55 -14.63 -10.06
CA ILE A 53 -3.80 -15.23 -9.60
C ILE A 53 -4.83 -14.16 -9.24
N LEU A 54 -4.46 -13.16 -8.44
CA LEU A 54 -5.34 -12.05 -8.06
C LEU A 54 -5.89 -11.33 -9.31
N LYS A 55 -5.04 -11.15 -10.33
CA LYS A 55 -5.42 -10.56 -11.61
C LYS A 55 -6.35 -11.46 -12.42
N ALA A 56 -6.10 -12.77 -12.44
CA ALA A 56 -6.96 -13.71 -13.17
C ALA A 56 -8.34 -13.88 -12.53
N GLU A 57 -8.42 -13.72 -11.21
CA GLU A 57 -9.66 -13.77 -10.44
C GLU A 57 -10.42 -12.44 -10.47
N ASN A 58 -9.89 -11.39 -11.13
CA ASN A 58 -10.45 -10.03 -11.11
C ASN A 58 -10.73 -9.55 -9.67
N VAL A 59 -9.82 -9.83 -8.74
CA VAL A 59 -9.96 -9.39 -7.35
C VAL A 59 -9.83 -7.87 -7.32
N ASP A 60 -10.86 -7.21 -6.78
CA ASP A 60 -10.77 -5.79 -6.50
C ASP A 60 -9.95 -5.59 -5.22
N MET A 61 -8.68 -5.27 -5.38
CA MET A 61 -7.77 -5.05 -4.25
C MET A 61 -8.23 -3.89 -3.34
N ARG A 62 -9.08 -2.98 -3.84
CA ARG A 62 -9.62 -1.87 -3.03
C ARG A 62 -10.50 -2.33 -1.88
N SER A 63 -11.13 -3.51 -1.98
CA SER A 63 -11.93 -4.09 -0.89
C SER A 63 -11.10 -4.88 0.13
N HIS A 64 -9.81 -5.11 -0.16
CA HIS A 64 -8.92 -5.92 0.66
C HIS A 64 -7.73 -5.12 1.24
N PHE A 65 -7.52 -3.90 0.75
CA PHE A 65 -6.50 -3.00 1.25
C PHE A 65 -7.10 -1.94 2.17
N LEU A 66 -6.49 -1.74 3.33
CA LEU A 66 -6.86 -0.70 4.28
C LEU A 66 -5.61 0.12 4.61
N VAL A 67 -5.71 1.43 4.48
CA VAL A 67 -4.71 2.34 5.05
C VAL A 67 -5.00 2.46 6.55
N ASP A 68 -4.32 1.63 7.34
CA ASP A 68 -4.35 1.67 8.79
C ASP A 68 -3.05 2.26 9.37
N GLU A 69 -2.99 2.39 10.69
CA GLU A 69 -1.81 2.94 11.36
C GLU A 69 -0.58 2.05 11.16
N GLU A 70 -0.75 0.73 11.16
CA GLU A 70 0.34 -0.23 10.96
C GLU A 70 0.97 -0.06 9.58
N TYR A 71 0.17 0.06 8.53
CA TYR A 71 0.64 0.36 7.18
C TYR A 71 1.40 1.69 7.13
N LEU A 72 0.86 2.77 7.68
CA LEU A 72 1.55 4.07 7.67
C LEU A 72 2.87 4.04 8.44
N GLN A 73 2.99 3.22 9.49
CA GLN A 73 4.24 3.03 10.24
C GLN A 73 5.32 2.30 9.43
N THR A 74 4.95 1.57 8.38
CA THR A 74 5.93 0.97 7.46
C THR A 74 6.57 2.02 6.52
N LEU A 75 5.89 3.14 6.30
CA LEU A 75 6.32 4.16 5.35
C LEU A 75 7.42 5.07 5.94
N THR A 76 8.31 5.54 5.06
CA THR A 76 9.21 6.66 5.36
C THR A 76 8.46 7.99 5.32
N VAL A 77 9.06 9.07 5.84
CA VAL A 77 8.48 10.43 5.70
C VAL A 77 8.22 10.78 4.22
N SER A 78 9.12 10.37 3.32
CA SER A 78 8.95 10.55 1.89
C SER A 78 7.78 9.72 1.34
N GLY A 79 7.63 8.47 1.81
CA GLY A 79 6.50 7.61 1.46
C GLY A 79 5.15 8.17 1.92
N LEU A 80 5.09 8.70 3.15
CA LEU A 80 3.89 9.39 3.65
C LEU A 80 3.52 10.58 2.78
N LYS A 81 4.50 11.40 2.39
CA LYS A 81 4.27 12.55 1.48
C LYS A 81 3.73 12.11 0.12
N ALA A 82 4.29 11.04 -0.45
CA ALA A 82 3.80 10.49 -1.71
C ALA A 82 2.35 10.01 -1.57
N LEU A 83 2.06 9.22 -0.52
CA LEU A 83 0.74 8.68 -0.25
C LEU A 83 -0.34 9.77 -0.13
N VAL A 84 -0.11 10.82 0.67
CA VAL A 84 -1.10 11.90 0.85
C VAL A 84 -1.28 12.77 -0.39
N THR A 85 -0.27 12.82 -1.25
CA THR A 85 -0.34 13.53 -2.53
C THR A 85 -1.18 12.75 -3.52
N GLU A 86 -0.91 11.45 -3.65
CA GLU A 86 -1.59 10.55 -4.58
C GLU A 86 -3.05 10.30 -4.20
N SER A 87 -3.33 10.12 -2.90
CA SER A 87 -4.69 9.86 -2.40
C SER A 87 -5.66 11.04 -2.50
N GLY A 88 -5.17 12.23 -2.83
CA GLY A 88 -5.97 13.46 -2.80
C GLY A 88 -6.24 13.98 -1.38
N PHE A 89 -5.60 13.40 -0.35
CA PHE A 89 -5.69 13.85 1.03
C PHE A 89 -5.35 15.34 1.17
N LEU A 90 -4.29 15.81 0.50
CA LEU A 90 -3.89 17.23 0.52
C LEU A 90 -5.03 18.15 0.08
N ALA A 91 -5.64 17.86 -1.07
CA ALA A 91 -6.72 18.66 -1.64
C ALA A 91 -7.97 18.61 -0.76
N TRP A 92 -8.29 17.44 -0.22
CA TRP A 92 -9.41 17.27 0.71
C TRP A 92 -9.20 18.06 2.01
N TYR A 93 -8.00 18.02 2.58
CA TYR A 93 -7.69 18.69 3.84
C TYR A 93 -7.77 20.21 3.70
N ASP A 94 -7.18 20.76 2.64
CA ASP A 94 -7.24 22.20 2.37
C ASP A 94 -8.69 22.65 2.09
N ALA A 95 -9.50 21.83 1.41
CA ALA A 95 -10.91 22.11 1.15
C ALA A 95 -11.79 22.03 2.41
N LYS A 96 -11.49 21.12 3.36
CA LYS A 96 -12.25 20.92 4.60
C LYS A 96 -12.29 22.19 5.46
N ASP A 97 -11.16 22.88 5.55
CA ASP A 97 -11.00 24.08 6.39
C ASP A 97 -11.16 25.40 5.60
N GLY A 98 -11.41 25.34 4.29
CA GLY A 98 -11.47 26.54 3.42
C GLY A 98 -10.15 27.33 3.38
N LYS A 99 -9.03 26.65 3.63
CA LYS A 99 -7.70 27.28 3.74
C LYS A 99 -6.98 27.25 2.39
N GLN A 100 -5.99 28.13 2.24
CA GLN A 100 -5.17 28.21 1.02
C GLN A 100 -4.41 26.89 0.77
N THR A 101 -4.23 26.58 -0.51
CA THR A 101 -3.44 25.45 -1.00
C THR A 101 -2.06 25.40 -0.32
N GLY A 102 -1.69 24.24 0.21
CA GLY A 102 -0.43 24.01 0.92
C GLY A 102 -0.51 24.21 2.43
N HIS A 103 -1.71 24.31 3.00
CA HIS A 103 -1.91 24.33 4.45
C HIS A 103 -1.63 22.96 5.06
N CYS A 104 -2.10 21.90 4.41
CA CYS A 104 -1.82 20.52 4.81
C CYS A 104 -0.32 20.21 4.91
N GLU A 105 0.49 20.67 3.95
CA GLU A 105 1.95 20.45 3.97
C GLU A 105 2.63 21.12 5.18
N LYS A 106 2.12 22.28 5.61
CA LYS A 106 2.68 23.06 6.72
C LYS A 106 2.28 22.50 8.09
N GLU A 107 1.06 22.01 8.23
CA GLU A 107 0.50 21.53 9.50
C GLU A 107 0.66 20.02 9.72
N ILE A 108 0.42 19.21 8.68
CA ILE A 108 0.40 17.75 8.81
C ILE A 108 1.74 17.13 8.44
N LEU A 109 2.41 17.62 7.39
CA LEU A 109 3.65 17.01 6.88
C LEU A 109 4.93 17.62 7.45
N LYS A 110 4.80 18.42 8.51
CA LYS A 110 5.92 19.02 9.23
C LYS A 110 6.24 18.21 10.48
N GLY A 111 7.52 17.97 10.73
CA GLY A 111 7.98 17.30 11.95
C GLY A 111 8.28 15.82 11.76
N LYS A 112 8.15 15.05 12.85
CA LYS A 112 8.54 13.64 12.89
C LYS A 112 7.45 12.75 12.31
N ARG A 113 7.85 11.62 11.73
CA ARG A 113 6.96 10.63 11.10
C ARG A 113 5.74 10.28 11.97
N ASP A 114 5.95 9.95 13.24
CA ASP A 114 4.87 9.48 14.10
C ASP A 114 3.84 10.60 14.40
N ASP A 115 4.27 11.87 14.42
CA ASP A 115 3.38 13.01 14.55
C ASP A 115 2.55 13.21 13.27
N GLN A 116 3.16 13.00 12.10
CA GLN A 116 2.47 13.04 10.80
C GLN A 116 1.39 11.97 10.71
N ILE A 117 1.70 10.73 11.10
CA ILE A 117 0.74 9.60 11.11
C ILE A 117 -0.47 9.93 11.98
N LYS A 118 -0.24 10.42 13.21
CA LYS A 118 -1.32 10.83 14.12
C LYS A 118 -2.16 11.97 13.55
N ALA A 119 -1.52 12.96 12.92
CA ALA A 119 -2.21 14.08 12.30
C ALA A 119 -3.09 13.63 11.12
N ILE A 120 -2.59 12.71 10.29
CA ILE A 120 -3.33 12.12 9.16
C ILE A 120 -4.60 11.40 9.65
N PHE A 121 -4.49 10.55 10.68
CA PHE A 121 -5.66 9.86 11.24
C PHE A 121 -6.65 10.82 11.92
N LYS A 122 -6.14 11.77 12.69
CA LYS A 122 -6.97 12.78 13.36
C LYS A 122 -7.72 13.67 12.36
N ALA A 123 -7.18 13.88 11.17
CA ALA A 123 -7.85 14.65 10.13
C ALA A 123 -9.19 14.03 9.73
N GLY A 124 -9.32 12.70 9.78
CA GLY A 124 -10.56 11.96 9.51
C GLY A 124 -10.85 11.80 8.02
N PHE A 125 -9.81 11.69 7.19
CA PHE A 125 -9.96 11.35 5.78
C PHE A 125 -10.46 9.92 5.63
N ASP A 126 -11.41 9.70 4.72
CA ASP A 126 -11.93 8.36 4.44
C ASP A 126 -11.02 7.63 3.45
N TRP A 127 -10.22 6.69 3.98
CA TRP A 127 -9.29 5.89 3.19
C TRP A 127 -9.95 4.69 2.50
N ARG A 128 -11.25 4.45 2.71
CA ARG A 128 -11.92 3.27 2.16
C ARG A 128 -11.93 3.33 0.63
N GLY A 129 -11.53 2.22 0.01
CA GLY A 129 -11.47 2.08 -1.43
C GLY A 129 -10.25 2.75 -2.08
N TYR A 130 -9.38 3.39 -1.29
CA TYR A 130 -8.08 3.84 -1.78
C TYR A 130 -7.12 2.66 -1.89
N LEU A 131 -6.37 2.60 -2.99
CA LEU A 131 -5.35 1.60 -3.24
C LEU A 131 -4.11 2.32 -3.80
N PRO A 132 -2.99 2.37 -3.04
CA PRO A 132 -1.76 2.98 -3.49
C PRO A 132 -1.30 2.41 -4.81
N VAL A 133 -0.64 3.22 -5.63
CA VAL A 133 -0.07 2.81 -6.91
C VAL A 133 0.82 1.57 -6.80
N GLU A 134 1.57 1.42 -5.72
CA GLU A 134 2.45 0.29 -5.44
C GLU A 134 1.66 -0.99 -5.10
N ALA A 135 0.40 -0.83 -4.67
CA ALA A 135 -0.53 -1.91 -4.35
C ALA A 135 -1.37 -2.35 -5.54
N GLN A 136 -1.33 -1.62 -6.65
CA GLN A 136 -2.10 -1.92 -7.84
C GLN A 136 -1.48 -3.10 -8.59
N LEU A 137 -2.35 -4.02 -9.03
CA LEU A 137 -1.98 -5.14 -9.87
C LEU A 137 -1.69 -4.64 -11.30
N ARG A 138 -0.46 -4.16 -11.55
CA ARG A 138 -0.05 -3.60 -12.85
C ARG A 138 0.25 -4.69 -13.89
N ASP A 139 0.24 -4.32 -15.17
CA ASP A 139 0.71 -5.17 -16.28
C ASP A 139 2.24 -5.28 -16.32
#